data_AF-A0A316ADQ5-F1
#
_entry.id   AF-A0A316ADQ5-F1
#
_cell.length_a   1.000
_cell.length_b   1.000
_cell.length_c   1.000
_cell.angle_alpha   90.00
_cell.angle_beta   90.00
_cell.angle_gamma   90.00
#
_symmetry.space_group_name_H-M   'P 1'
#
loop_
_entity.id
_entity.type
_entity.pdbx_description
1 polymer ?
#
loop_
_entity_poly.entity_id
_entity_poly.type
_entity_poly.pdbx_seq_one_letter_code
_entity_poly.pdbx_strand_id
1 'polypeptide(L)'
;MTQVRQVRPTPRAASQISALTNENKDAFEQWVREVRRQGCAAMEYALTGEDLAGLCCSHLRGRWRVIAAFPEATLVVVVAVGEHRDGKPDDVYDSLYAAMGIEEPPGRRDKPSCCEPDGSDPAVSGELVDAVSRRVRGAARRGRRRS
;
A
#
# COMPACT_ATOMS: atom_id res chain seq x y z
N MET A 1 -0.76 10.46 -19.96
CA MET A 1 -0.89 9.86 -18.61
C MET A 1 -1.98 10.61 -17.87
N THR A 2 -2.94 9.88 -17.30
CA THR A 2 -4.01 10.46 -16.48
C THR A 2 -3.41 10.88 -15.14
N GLN A 3 -3.65 12.12 -14.70
CA GLN A 3 -3.18 12.56 -13.38
C GLN A 3 -4.06 11.98 -12.28
N VAL A 4 -3.42 11.42 -11.24
CA VAL A 4 -4.13 11.00 -10.03
C VAL A 4 -4.64 12.25 -9.31
N ARG A 5 -5.96 12.32 -9.12
CA ARG A 5 -6.64 13.46 -8.49
C ARG A 5 -6.82 13.24 -7.00
N GLN A 6 -6.95 11.99 -6.57
CA GLN A 6 -7.25 11.62 -5.20
C GLN A 6 -6.25 10.60 -4.66
N VAL A 7 -5.76 10.84 -3.45
CA VAL A 7 -4.98 9.87 -2.67
C VAL A 7 -5.71 9.68 -1.36
N ARG A 8 -6.24 8.47 -1.12
CA ARG A 8 -7.11 8.18 0.01
C ARG A 8 -6.50 7.08 0.88
N PRO A 9 -6.13 7.37 2.13
CA PRO A 9 -5.69 6.31 3.02
C PRO A 9 -6.88 5.48 3.52
N THR A 10 -6.67 4.18 3.68
CA THR A 10 -7.53 3.36 4.54
C THR A 10 -7.43 3.84 5.99
N PRO A 11 -8.38 3.52 6.89
CA PRO A 11 -8.29 3.96 8.28
C PRO A 11 -7.01 3.50 9.02
N ARG A 12 -6.50 2.30 8.71
CA ARG A 12 -5.22 1.82 9.26
C ARG A 12 -4.07 2.66 8.73
N ALA A 13 -3.99 2.86 7.42
CA ALA A 13 -2.98 3.72 6.82
C ALA A 13 -3.04 5.14 7.38
N ALA A 14 -4.23 5.71 7.60
CA ALA A 14 -4.39 7.03 8.20
C ALA A 14 -3.79 7.09 9.60
N SER A 15 -4.02 6.06 10.43
CA SER A 15 -3.39 5.94 11.75
C SER A 15 -1.86 5.82 11.65
N GLN A 16 -1.36 5.02 10.72
CA GLN A 16 0.09 4.85 10.50
C GLN A 16 0.74 6.16 10.03
N ILE A 17 0.10 6.86 9.09
CA ILE A 17 0.55 8.17 8.58
C ILE A 17 0.57 9.20 9.73
N SER A 18 -0.43 9.20 10.60
CA SER A 18 -0.48 10.13 11.75
C SER A 18 0.63 9.88 12.78
N ALA A 19 1.20 8.67 12.81
CA ALA A 19 2.27 8.28 13.72
C ALA A 19 3.68 8.45 13.13
N LEU A 20 3.79 8.96 11.89
CA LEU A 20 5.10 9.21 11.28
C LEU A 20 5.86 10.31 12.02
N THR A 21 7.18 10.15 12.11
CA THR A 21 8.08 11.25 12.46
C THR A 21 8.04 12.34 11.39
N ASN A 22 8.42 13.57 11.71
CA ASN A 22 8.40 14.70 10.77
C ASN A 22 9.13 14.39 9.46
N GLU A 23 10.32 13.80 9.52
CA GLU A 23 11.10 13.45 8.32
C GLU A 23 10.40 12.42 7.42
N ASN A 24 9.72 11.44 8.02
CA ASN A 24 8.98 10.43 7.26
C ASN A 24 7.65 10.96 6.75
N LYS A 25 7.05 11.92 7.46
CA LYS A 25 5.87 12.64 6.99
C LYS A 25 6.20 13.47 5.75
N ASP A 26 7.33 14.18 5.75
CA ASP A 26 7.79 14.93 4.58
C ASP A 26 8.05 14.00 3.38
N ALA A 27 8.67 12.84 3.63
CA ALA A 27 8.89 11.82 2.60
C ALA A 27 7.58 11.27 2.05
N PHE A 28 6.58 11.03 2.91
CA PHE A 28 5.25 10.61 2.49
C PHE A 28 4.54 11.70 1.65
N GLU A 29 4.62 12.96 2.06
CA GLU A 29 4.04 14.09 1.31
C GLU A 29 4.75 14.32 -0.04
N GLN A 30 6.05 14.05 -0.12
CA GLN A 30 6.76 14.00 -1.39
C GLN A 30 6.23 12.86 -2.28
N TRP A 31 6.11 11.65 -1.74
CA TRP A 31 5.54 10.52 -2.48
C TRP A 31 4.11 10.82 -2.98
N VAL A 32 3.27 11.48 -2.18
CA VAL A 32 1.92 11.93 -2.61
C VAL A 32 1.99 12.87 -3.83
N ARG A 33 2.97 13.78 -3.89
CA ARG A 33 3.15 14.66 -5.04
C ARG A 33 3.60 13.89 -6.28
N GLU A 34 4.48 12.91 -6.11
CA GLU A 34 5.00 12.08 -7.20
C GLU A 34 3.91 11.17 -7.78
N VAL A 35 3.16 10.46 -6.94
CA VAL A 35 2.07 9.57 -7.40
C VAL A 35 0.95 10.36 -8.08
N ARG A 36 0.67 11.59 -7.64
CA ARG A 36 -0.26 12.50 -8.33
C ARG A 36 0.16 12.83 -9.76
N ARG A 37 1.47 12.98 -9.98
CA ARG A 37 2.04 13.34 -11.28
C ARG A 37 2.20 12.13 -12.20
N GLN A 38 2.56 10.97 -11.64
CA GLN A 38 3.07 9.83 -12.41
C GLN A 38 2.23 8.56 -12.31
N GLY A 39 1.23 8.49 -11.42
CA GLY A 39 0.41 7.28 -11.22
C GLY A 39 1.27 6.10 -10.75
N CYS A 40 1.03 4.91 -11.32
CA CYS A 40 1.79 3.69 -11.03
C CYS A 40 3.31 3.85 -11.21
N ALA A 41 3.79 4.77 -12.04
CA ALA A 41 5.23 4.95 -12.30
C ALA A 41 5.98 5.61 -11.13
N ALA A 42 5.26 6.20 -10.17
CA ALA A 42 5.84 6.62 -8.89
C ALA A 42 6.02 5.46 -7.90
N MET A 43 5.55 4.26 -8.25
CA MET A 43 5.75 3.06 -7.46
C MET A 43 6.92 2.26 -8.03
N GLU A 44 7.59 1.50 -7.18
CA GLU A 44 8.79 0.76 -7.60
C GLU A 44 8.45 -0.63 -8.14
N TYR A 45 7.58 -1.37 -7.44
CA TYR A 45 7.23 -2.73 -7.85
C TYR A 45 5.83 -3.13 -7.42
N ALA A 46 5.21 -4.07 -8.14
CA ALA A 46 4.01 -4.75 -7.71
C ALA A 46 4.34 -5.84 -6.67
N LEU A 47 3.42 -6.07 -5.75
CA LEU A 47 3.46 -7.23 -4.85
C LEU A 47 2.98 -8.48 -5.60
N THR A 48 3.60 -9.62 -5.28
CA THR A 48 3.32 -10.91 -5.91
C THR A 48 2.56 -11.82 -4.95
N GLY A 49 1.66 -12.63 -5.52
CA GLY A 49 0.70 -13.48 -4.79
C GLY A 49 -0.73 -13.17 -5.21
N GLU A 50 -1.57 -14.20 -5.33
CA GLU A 50 -2.95 -14.10 -5.84
C GLU A 50 -3.78 -13.06 -5.07
N ASP A 51 -3.67 -13.07 -3.74
CA ASP A 51 -4.39 -12.14 -2.86
C ASP A 51 -3.80 -10.71 -2.81
N LEU A 52 -2.62 -10.51 -3.39
CA LEU A 52 -1.88 -9.24 -3.37
C LEU A 52 -1.76 -8.61 -4.76
N ALA A 53 -2.26 -9.29 -5.79
CA ALA A 53 -2.20 -8.85 -7.17
C ALA A 53 -2.78 -7.43 -7.29
N GLY A 54 -1.99 -6.54 -7.90
CA GLY A 54 -2.37 -5.14 -8.09
C GLY A 54 -2.06 -4.19 -6.93
N LEU A 55 -1.54 -4.70 -5.80
CA LEU A 55 -0.92 -3.84 -4.80
C LEU A 55 0.50 -3.49 -5.25
N CYS A 56 0.87 -2.22 -5.10
CA CYS A 56 2.20 -1.72 -5.41
C CYS A 56 2.90 -1.20 -4.17
N CYS A 57 4.23 -1.29 -4.19
CA CYS A 57 5.12 -0.82 -3.13
C CYS A 57 6.03 0.29 -3.65
N SER A 58 6.23 1.31 -2.82
CA SER A 58 7.25 2.34 -3.00
C SER A 58 8.08 2.43 -1.73
N HIS A 59 9.38 2.65 -1.86
CA HIS A 59 10.19 3.03 -0.72
C HIS A 59 9.98 4.51 -0.39
N LEU A 60 10.01 4.82 0.91
CA LEU A 60 10.25 6.17 1.41
C LEU A 60 11.70 6.24 1.91
N ARG A 61 11.99 7.07 2.92
CA ARG A 61 13.32 7.11 3.53
C ARG A 61 13.66 5.79 4.24
N GLY A 62 14.89 5.33 4.00
CA GLY A 62 15.43 4.14 4.65
C GLY A 62 14.56 2.90 4.42
N ARG A 63 14.05 2.33 5.51
CA ARG A 63 13.25 1.10 5.47
C ARG A 63 11.75 1.35 5.36
N TRP A 64 11.31 2.60 5.30
CA TRP A 64 9.89 2.92 5.21
C TRP A 64 9.32 2.56 3.83
N ARG A 65 8.08 2.09 3.83
CA ARG A 65 7.35 1.62 2.66
C ARG A 65 5.97 2.24 2.63
N VAL A 66 5.49 2.54 1.43
CA VAL A 66 4.08 2.79 1.15
C VAL A 66 3.57 1.66 0.27
N ILE A 67 2.46 1.07 0.69
CA ILE A 67 1.73 0.07 -0.08
C ILE A 67 0.39 0.67 -0.51
N ALA A 68 0.14 0.70 -1.82
CA ALA A 68 -1.02 1.35 -2.40
C ALA A 68 -1.62 0.53 -3.56
N ALA A 69 -2.87 0.85 -3.90
CA ALA A 69 -3.59 0.26 -5.02
C ALA A 69 -4.17 1.36 -5.92
N PHE A 70 -4.43 1.01 -7.19
CA PHE A 70 -4.97 1.89 -8.22
C PHE A 70 -6.36 1.39 -8.68
N PRO A 71 -7.43 1.58 -7.88
CA PRO A 71 -8.79 1.16 -8.27
C PRO A 71 -9.31 1.87 -9.53
N GLU A 72 -8.85 3.09 -9.77
CA GLU A 72 -9.25 3.92 -10.90
C GLU A 72 -8.05 4.77 -11.33
N ALA A 73 -7.99 5.16 -12.61
CA ALA A 73 -6.90 5.97 -13.17
C ALA A 73 -6.69 7.35 -12.49
N THR A 74 -7.65 7.80 -11.67
CA THR A 74 -7.55 9.09 -10.94
C THR A 74 -7.52 8.93 -9.42
N LEU A 75 -7.55 7.70 -8.90
CA LEU A 75 -7.63 7.41 -7.47
C LEU A 75 -6.55 6.41 -7.05
N VAL A 76 -5.77 6.82 -6.05
CA VAL A 76 -4.84 5.94 -5.34
C VAL A 76 -5.36 5.69 -3.93
N VAL A 77 -5.36 4.43 -3.52
CA VAL A 77 -5.73 4.03 -2.15
C VAL A 77 -4.49 3.57 -1.40
N VAL A 78 -4.13 4.25 -0.30
CA VAL A 78 -3.02 3.84 0.56
C VAL A 78 -3.50 2.77 1.53
N VAL A 79 -2.93 1.57 1.41
CA VAL A 79 -3.31 0.40 2.21
C VAL A 79 -2.49 0.34 3.49
N ALA A 80 -1.18 0.55 3.41
CA ALA A 80 -0.28 0.53 4.56
C ALA A 80 0.90 1.49 4.39
N VAL A 81 1.37 2.04 5.51
CA VAL A 81 2.64 2.75 5.62
C VAL A 81 3.38 2.22 6.84
N GLY A 82 4.66 1.86 6.69
CA GLY A 82 5.41 1.27 7.79
C GLY A 82 6.86 0.97 7.43
N GLU A 83 7.66 0.61 8.42
CA GLU A 83 9.01 0.09 8.19
C GLU A 83 8.95 -1.38 7.75
N HIS A 84 9.82 -1.72 6.81
CA HIS A 84 10.22 -3.11 6.61
C HIS A 84 11.27 -3.48 7.65
N ARG A 85 10.93 -4.43 8.51
CA ARG A 85 11.73 -4.97 9.60
C ARG A 85 11.72 -6.49 9.50
N ASP A 86 12.59 -7.03 8.65
CA ASP A 86 12.73 -8.46 8.35
C ASP A 86 12.55 -9.36 9.59
N GLY A 87 11.42 -10.07 9.65
CA GLY A 87 11.09 -11.03 10.71
C GLY A 87 10.96 -10.42 12.12
N LYS A 88 10.67 -9.11 12.22
CA LYS A 88 10.43 -8.42 13.48
C LYS A 88 8.96 -7.99 13.60
N PRO A 89 8.45 -7.88 14.84
CA PRO A 89 7.15 -7.27 15.08
C PRO A 89 7.03 -5.89 14.40
N ASP A 90 5.81 -5.59 13.97
CA ASP A 90 5.43 -4.35 13.29
C ASP A 90 6.04 -4.16 11.89
N ASP A 91 6.48 -5.24 11.23
CA ASP A 91 6.79 -5.21 9.80
C ASP A 91 5.55 -4.76 9.00
N VAL A 92 5.78 -3.90 8.01
CA VAL A 92 4.72 -3.39 7.12
C VAL A 92 4.02 -4.50 6.34
N TYR A 93 4.72 -5.57 5.97
CA TYR A 93 4.17 -6.74 5.28
C TYR A 93 3.37 -7.63 6.24
N ASP A 94 3.84 -7.87 7.46
CA ASP A 94 3.06 -8.59 8.48
C ASP A 94 1.73 -7.89 8.73
N SER A 95 1.77 -6.56 8.84
CA SER A 95 0.60 -5.71 8.96
C SER A 95 -0.36 -5.84 7.77
N LEU A 96 0.19 -5.93 6.56
CA LEU A 96 -0.59 -6.10 5.33
C LEU A 96 -1.22 -7.50 5.29
N TYR A 97 -0.45 -8.56 5.53
CA TYR A 97 -0.91 -9.94 5.49
C TYR A 97 -1.98 -10.21 6.53
N ALA A 98 -1.79 -9.73 7.76
CA ALA A 98 -2.81 -9.78 8.79
C ALA A 98 -4.10 -9.03 8.41
N ALA A 99 -3.98 -7.90 7.69
CA ALA A 99 -5.14 -7.16 7.20
C ALA A 99 -5.85 -7.90 6.05
N MET A 100 -5.10 -8.60 5.20
CA MET A 100 -5.62 -9.39 4.10
C MET A 100 -6.14 -10.76 4.53
N GLY A 101 -5.74 -11.23 5.72
CA GLY A 101 -6.07 -12.55 6.23
C GLY A 101 -5.31 -13.68 5.53
N ILE A 102 -4.11 -13.38 5.03
CA ILE A 102 -3.26 -14.33 4.32
C ILE A 102 -2.00 -14.62 5.12
N GLU A 103 -1.40 -15.78 4.86
CA GLU A 103 -0.07 -16.11 5.38
C GLU A 103 1.01 -15.45 4.50
N GLU A 104 2.18 -15.23 5.09
CA GLU A 104 3.33 -14.72 4.35
C GLU A 104 3.70 -15.71 3.22
N PRO A 105 3.76 -15.25 1.95
CA PRO A 105 4.18 -16.13 0.86
C PRO A 105 5.62 -16.61 1.07
N PRO A 106 5.89 -17.93 0.98
CA PRO A 106 7.23 -18.46 1.19
C PRO A 106 8.17 -18.11 0.04
N GLY A 107 9.43 -17.82 0.38
CA GLY A 107 10.51 -17.63 -0.59
C GLY A 107 10.73 -16.19 -1.05
N ARG A 108 11.60 -16.02 -2.06
CA ARG A 108 11.98 -14.71 -2.58
C ARG A 108 10.88 -14.20 -3.52
N ARG A 109 10.35 -13.02 -3.21
CA ARG A 109 9.34 -12.35 -4.05
C ARG A 109 10.01 -11.75 -5.29
N ASP A 110 9.43 -12.01 -6.45
CA ASP A 110 9.73 -11.23 -7.64
C ASP A 110 9.22 -9.80 -7.45
N LYS A 111 9.94 -8.84 -8.05
CA LYS A 111 9.63 -7.40 -8.01
C LYS A 111 9.34 -6.90 -9.42
N PRO A 112 8.22 -7.31 -10.03
CA PRO A 112 7.83 -6.78 -11.33
C PRO A 112 7.52 -5.28 -11.23
N SER A 113 7.55 -4.58 -12.36
CA SER A 113 7.06 -3.20 -12.45
C SER A 113 5.63 -3.11 -11.88
N CYS A 114 5.32 -2.00 -11.20
CA CYS A 114 3.94 -1.74 -10.76
C CYS A 114 3.02 -1.44 -11.95
N CYS A 115 3.49 -0.67 -12.92
CA CYS A 115 2.73 -0.40 -14.13
C CYS A 115 2.70 -1.64 -15.03
N GLU A 116 1.61 -1.78 -15.77
CA GLU A 116 1.51 -2.70 -16.89
C GLU A 116 2.56 -2.36 -17.98
N PRO A 117 2.89 -3.29 -18.90
CA PRO A 117 3.91 -3.06 -19.93
C PRO A 117 3.67 -1.83 -20.82
N ASP A 118 2.42 -1.40 -20.96
CA ASP A 118 2.01 -0.20 -21.71
C ASP A 118 2.07 1.11 -20.89
N GLY A 119 2.48 1.02 -19.63
CA GLY A 119 2.55 2.13 -18.69
C GLY A 119 1.21 2.52 -18.05
N SER A 120 0.16 1.70 -18.24
CA SER A 120 -1.11 1.88 -17.54
C SER A 120 -1.03 1.39 -16.09
N ASP A 121 -1.94 1.91 -15.26
CA ASP A 121 -2.07 1.46 -13.87
C ASP A 121 -2.47 -0.02 -13.84
N PRO A 122 -1.95 -0.82 -12.87
CA PRO A 122 -2.27 -2.23 -12.79
C PRO A 122 -3.78 -2.41 -12.63
N ALA A 123 -4.36 -3.34 -13.38
CA ALA A 123 -5.79 -3.59 -13.36
C ALA A 123 -6.20 -4.25 -12.03
N VAL A 124 -6.61 -3.45 -11.06
CA VAL A 124 -7.17 -3.93 -9.79
C VAL A 124 -8.69 -3.78 -9.86
N SER A 125 -9.43 -4.87 -9.65
CA SER A 125 -10.88 -4.76 -9.58
C SER A 125 -11.28 -3.85 -8.41
N GLY A 126 -12.23 -2.94 -8.64
CA GLY A 126 -12.79 -2.12 -7.55
C GLY A 126 -13.31 -2.98 -6.39
N GLU A 127 -13.75 -4.20 -6.67
CA GLU A 127 -14.16 -5.18 -5.67
C GLU A 127 -13.01 -5.64 -4.77
N LEU A 128 -11.81 -5.88 -5.31
CA LEU A 128 -10.63 -6.21 -4.51
C LEU A 128 -10.24 -5.01 -3.63
N VAL A 129 -10.26 -3.79 -4.17
CA VAL A 129 -9.98 -2.58 -3.39
C VAL A 129 -11.02 -2.36 -2.29
N ASP A 130 -12.30 -2.62 -2.57
CA ASP A 130 -13.36 -2.57 -1.59
C ASP A 130 -13.24 -3.69 -0.55
N ALA A 131 -12.81 -4.88 -0.95
CA ALA A 131 -12.61 -6.00 -0.06
C ALA A 131 -11.38 -5.78 0.85
N VAL A 132 -10.25 -5.30 0.32
CA VAL A 132 -9.08 -4.82 1.07
C VAL A 132 -9.52 -3.73 2.05
N SER A 133 -10.23 -2.71 1.58
CA SER A 133 -10.72 -1.61 2.41
C SER A 133 -11.67 -2.08 3.51
N ARG A 134 -12.57 -3.03 3.22
CA ARG A 134 -13.49 -3.65 4.20
C ARG A 134 -12.73 -4.47 5.23
N ARG A 135 -11.75 -5.28 4.81
CA ARG A 135 -10.93 -6.12 5.69
C ARG A 135 -10.06 -5.26 6.62
N VAL A 136 -9.43 -4.22 6.10
CA VAL A 136 -8.69 -3.22 6.88
C VAL A 136 -9.59 -2.51 7.91
N ARG A 137 -10.82 -2.13 7.53
CA ARG A 137 -11.82 -1.57 8.47
C ARG A 137 -12.25 -2.58 9.55
N GLY A 138 -12.44 -3.85 9.17
CA GLY A 138 -12.88 -4.92 10.07
C GLY A 138 -11.82 -5.33 11.10
N ALA A 139 -10.55 -5.37 10.71
CA ALA A 139 -9.43 -5.66 11.61
C ALA A 139 -9.31 -4.60 12.73
N ALA A 140 -9.50 -3.31 12.39
CA ALA A 140 -9.50 -2.21 13.37
C ALA A 140 -10.60 -2.33 14.44
N ARG A 141 -11.76 -2.90 14.08
CA ARG A 141 -12.88 -3.13 15.03
C ARG A 141 -12.63 -4.34 15.95
N ARG A 142 -11.90 -5.35 15.49
CA ARG A 142 -11.55 -6.54 16.31
C ARG A 142 -10.41 -6.25 17.29
N GLY A 143 -9.43 -5.44 16.90
CA GLY A 143 -8.35 -4.99 17.81
C GLY A 143 -8.86 -4.21 19.02
N ARG A 144 -9.88 -3.35 18.82
CA ARG A 144 -10.50 -2.54 19.88
C ARG A 144 -11.36 -3.32 20.89
N ARG A 145 -11.72 -4.58 20.59
CA ARG A 145 -12.52 -5.44 21.48
C ARG A 145 -11.66 -6.40 22.31
N ARG A 146 -10.35 -6.43 22.08
CA ARG A 146 -9.37 -7.21 22.85
C ARG A 146 -8.47 -6.33 23.71
N SER A 147 -8.86 -5.07 23.92
CA SER A 147 -8.20 -4.09 24.80
C SER A 147 -8.97 -3.96 26.10
#